data_AF-A0A0B2QSE3-F1
#
_entry.id   AF-A0A0B2QSE3-F1
#
_cell.length_a   1.000
_cell.length_b   1.000
_cell.length_c   1.000
_cell.angle_alpha   90.00
_cell.angle_beta   90.00
_cell.angle_gamma   90.00
#
_symmetry.space_group_name_H-M   'P 1'
#
loop_
_entity.id
_entity.type
_entity.pdbx_description
1 polymer ?
#
loop_
_entity_poly.entity_id
_entity_poly.type
_entity_poly.pdbx_seq_one_letter_code
_entity_poly.pdbx_strand_id
1 'polypeptide(L)'
;MNDLLSGLFSKGKQEEHVIEITEGGGIMELEKFLEEVESVKEDLKELERLHLSLDATNQNGKALHSPKGVRELRSRMDLDVALSLTKAKHVKGRLAALHRANQATLSLPDCGPGSYSDRTRTALVGALTKNLRQSMASFNKLREQISYEYRDTVQRRYYAVTGENPDQETIDLLISTGESETLLQKAIQQQGRASVMDTIQEIQERHGTMKEIERSLHELHQVFMDMAVLIQHQGEHLDDIESHVELANSFVSKGVQHLQVVRNHQKNTRNFTCFAVLLFIIVLVIILPIVFRN
;
A
#
# COMPACT_ATOMS: atom_id res chain seq x y z
N MET A 1 -29.30 36.38 42.73
CA MET A 1 -29.40 35.03 42.17
C MET A 1 -28.31 34.84 41.10
N ASN A 2 -27.04 35.04 41.47
CA ASN A 2 -25.92 35.12 40.51
C ASN A 2 -24.64 34.42 41.01
N ASP A 3 -24.74 33.43 41.92
CA ASP A 3 -23.56 32.72 42.47
C ASP A 3 -23.59 31.20 42.22
N LEU A 4 -24.22 30.75 41.13
CA LEU A 4 -24.20 29.33 40.74
C LEU A 4 -23.51 29.05 39.39
N LEU A 5 -23.04 30.09 38.68
CA LEU A 5 -22.34 29.93 37.40
C LEU A 5 -20.82 30.07 37.50
N SER A 6 -20.30 30.59 38.62
CA SER A 6 -18.86 30.79 38.85
C SER A 6 -18.10 29.48 39.14
N GLY A 7 -18.81 28.43 39.55
CA GLY A 7 -18.22 27.12 39.87
C GLY A 7 -18.01 26.19 38.68
N LEU A 8 -18.63 26.46 37.53
CA LEU A 8 -18.55 25.60 36.33
C LEU A 8 -17.36 25.92 35.42
N PHE A 9 -16.72 27.09 35.58
CA PHE A 9 -15.57 27.52 34.78
C PHE A 9 -14.21 27.39 35.49
N SER A 10 -14.17 26.89 36.73
CA SER A 10 -12.92 26.78 37.50
C SER A 10 -12.21 25.40 37.37
N LYS A 11 -12.83 24.43 36.68
CA LYS A 11 -12.24 23.10 36.48
C LYS A 11 -12.04 22.75 35.01
N GLY A 12 -11.52 23.72 34.27
CA GLY A 12 -10.96 23.54 32.94
C GLY A 12 -9.48 23.93 32.96
N LYS A 13 -8.70 23.42 33.93
CA LYS A 13 -7.27 23.25 33.67
C LYS A 13 -7.22 22.19 32.58
N GLN A 14 -7.14 22.67 31.36
CA GLN A 14 -6.59 21.92 30.25
C GLN A 14 -5.18 21.56 30.72
N GLU A 15 -5.05 20.39 31.34
CA GLU A 15 -3.80 19.68 31.34
C GLU A 15 -3.50 19.48 29.86
N GLU A 16 -2.73 20.41 29.28
CA GLU A 16 -1.70 20.01 28.34
C GLU A 16 -0.92 18.92 29.06
N HIS A 17 -1.37 17.68 28.89
CA HIS A 17 -0.58 16.51 29.16
C HIS A 17 0.52 16.54 28.09
N VAL A 18 1.47 17.46 28.27
CA VAL A 18 2.80 17.35 27.72
C VAL A 18 3.24 16.01 28.26
N ILE A 19 3.19 15.00 27.38
CA ILE A 19 3.75 13.69 27.65
C ILE A 19 5.17 14.00 28.12
N GLU A 20 5.42 13.81 29.41
CA GLU A 20 6.77 13.85 29.95
C GLU A 20 7.41 12.57 29.41
N ILE A 21 7.85 12.63 28.15
CA ILE A 21 8.45 11.51 27.45
C ILE A 21 9.77 11.27 28.17
N THR A 22 9.78 10.26 29.03
CA THR A 22 11.00 9.70 29.62
C THR A 22 12.07 9.53 28.54
N GLU A 23 13.23 10.09 28.87
CA GLU A 23 14.40 10.40 28.06
C GLU A 23 14.70 9.41 26.91
N GLY A 24 14.75 9.94 25.68
CA GLY A 24 15.44 9.36 24.52
C GLY A 24 14.81 8.13 23.84
N GLY A 25 14.31 7.15 24.61
CA GLY A 25 13.80 5.88 24.09
C GLY A 25 12.43 5.99 23.42
N GLY A 26 11.47 6.64 24.09
CA GLY A 26 10.09 6.76 23.58
C GLY A 26 9.95 7.63 22.33
N ILE A 27 10.78 8.68 22.22
CA ILE A 27 10.81 9.55 21.01
C ILE A 27 11.32 8.77 19.80
N MET A 28 12.36 7.95 19.98
CA MET A 28 12.96 7.16 18.91
C MET A 28 12.03 6.03 18.44
N GLU A 29 11.28 5.42 19.37
CA GLU A 29 10.27 4.41 19.04
C GLU A 29 9.09 5.00 18.23
N LEU A 30 8.64 6.21 18.59
CA LEU A 30 7.61 6.91 17.84
C LEU A 30 8.11 7.37 16.46
N GLU A 31 9.34 7.88 16.36
CA GLU A 31 9.96 8.26 15.08
C GLU A 31 9.99 7.09 14.11
N LYS A 32 10.49 5.94 14.58
CA LYS A 32 10.54 4.72 13.77
C LYS A 32 9.15 4.27 13.31
N PHE A 33 8.15 4.34 14.19
CA PHE A 33 6.77 4.01 13.83
C PHE A 33 6.22 4.93 12.73
N LEU A 34 6.41 6.25 12.87
CA LEU A 34 5.92 7.22 11.88
C LEU A 34 6.64 7.09 10.54
N GLU A 35 7.94 6.80 10.54
CA GLU A 35 8.71 6.50 9.33
C GLU A 35 8.20 5.22 8.64
N GLU A 36 7.91 4.18 9.42
CA GLU A 36 7.30 2.95 8.88
C GLU A 36 5.92 3.21 8.28
N VAL A 37 5.07 4.01 8.94
CA VAL A 37 3.74 4.41 8.45
C VAL A 37 3.84 5.16 7.12
N GLU A 38 4.68 6.18 7.02
CA GLU A 38 4.81 6.99 5.79
C GLU A 38 5.34 6.13 4.64
N SER A 39 6.27 5.24 4.92
CA SER A 39 6.83 4.41 3.86
C SER A 39 5.89 3.26 3.44
N VAL A 40 4.96 2.79 4.30
CA VAL A 40 3.83 1.95 3.86
C VAL A 40 2.84 2.74 2.98
N LYS A 41 2.58 4.01 3.32
CA LYS A 41 1.72 4.89 2.54
C LYS A 41 2.29 5.16 1.15
N GLU A 42 3.60 5.32 1.01
CA GLU A 42 4.26 5.40 -0.30
C GLU A 42 4.14 4.11 -1.11
N ASP A 43 4.32 2.93 -0.48
CA ASP A 43 4.12 1.65 -1.16
C ASP A 43 2.65 1.47 -1.61
N LEU A 44 1.67 1.96 -0.85
CA LEU A 44 0.25 1.97 -1.24
C LEU A 44 -0.04 2.90 -2.42
N LYS A 45 0.57 4.09 -2.47
CA LYS A 45 0.46 4.99 -3.64
C LYS A 45 1.04 4.34 -4.89
N GLU A 46 2.14 3.61 -4.75
CA GLU A 46 2.74 2.89 -5.88
C GLU A 46 1.84 1.75 -6.37
N LEU A 47 1.19 1.00 -5.46
CA LEU A 47 0.16 0.02 -5.84
C LEU A 47 -0.99 0.65 -6.63
N GLU A 48 -1.45 1.83 -6.22
CA GLU A 48 -2.49 2.57 -6.93
C GLU A 48 -2.00 3.01 -8.33
N ARG A 49 -0.76 3.51 -8.45
CA ARG A 49 -0.17 3.83 -9.76
C ARG A 49 -0.09 2.61 -10.67
N LEU A 50 0.34 1.47 -10.15
CA LEU A 50 0.44 0.23 -10.93
C LEU A 50 -0.94 -0.27 -11.37
N HIS A 51 -1.94 -0.19 -10.51
CA HIS A 51 -3.33 -0.48 -10.88
C HIS A 51 -3.80 0.42 -12.04
N LEU A 52 -3.59 1.73 -11.94
CA LEU A 52 -3.99 2.68 -13.00
C LEU A 52 -3.22 2.45 -14.30
N SER A 53 -1.93 2.11 -14.23
CA SER A 53 -1.12 1.72 -15.39
C SER A 53 -1.68 0.45 -16.05
N LEU A 54 -2.01 -0.56 -15.26
CA LEU A 54 -2.56 -1.83 -15.74
C LEU A 54 -3.92 -1.63 -16.39
N ASP A 55 -4.83 -0.84 -15.79
CA ASP A 55 -6.12 -0.51 -16.38
C ASP A 55 -5.97 0.27 -17.69
N ALA A 56 -5.13 1.31 -17.71
CA ALA A 56 -4.85 2.07 -18.93
C ALA A 56 -4.26 1.16 -20.03
N THR A 57 -3.39 0.22 -19.66
CA THR A 57 -2.84 -0.77 -20.57
C THR A 57 -3.94 -1.67 -21.14
N ASN A 58 -4.81 -2.21 -20.29
CA ASN A 58 -5.94 -3.00 -20.74
C ASN A 58 -6.87 -2.22 -21.69
N GLN A 59 -7.24 -0.99 -21.33
CA GLN A 59 -8.11 -0.16 -22.16
C GLN A 59 -7.51 0.13 -23.54
N ASN A 60 -6.21 0.45 -23.61
CA ASN A 60 -5.51 0.64 -24.88
C ASN A 60 -5.45 -0.66 -25.71
N GLY A 61 -5.41 -1.82 -25.07
CA GLY A 61 -5.42 -3.14 -25.72
C GLY A 61 -6.75 -3.53 -26.36
N LYS A 62 -7.86 -2.84 -26.04
CA LYS A 62 -9.18 -3.12 -26.61
C LYS A 62 -9.24 -2.85 -28.11
N ALA A 63 -8.63 -1.77 -28.57
CA ALA A 63 -8.60 -1.36 -29.98
C ALA A 63 -7.48 -2.05 -30.78
N LEU A 64 -6.65 -2.86 -30.11
CA LEU A 64 -5.46 -3.46 -30.69
C LEU A 64 -5.77 -4.88 -31.19
N HIS A 65 -5.71 -5.07 -32.50
CA HIS A 65 -5.99 -6.36 -33.16
C HIS A 65 -4.75 -6.94 -33.85
N SER A 66 -3.58 -6.29 -33.73
CA SER A 66 -2.34 -6.82 -34.28
C SER A 66 -1.66 -7.76 -33.27
N PRO A 67 -1.24 -8.97 -33.67
CA PRO A 67 -0.56 -9.90 -32.75
C PRO A 67 0.69 -9.30 -32.10
N LYS A 68 1.47 -8.53 -32.87
CA LYS A 68 2.66 -7.82 -32.35
C LYS A 68 2.31 -6.79 -31.27
N GLY A 69 1.23 -6.04 -31.48
CA GLY A 69 0.77 -5.06 -30.51
C GLY A 69 0.25 -5.70 -29.23
N VAL A 70 -0.53 -6.78 -29.36
CA VAL A 70 -1.04 -7.54 -28.20
C VAL A 70 0.11 -8.12 -27.38
N ARG A 71 1.17 -8.61 -28.02
CA ARG A 71 2.35 -9.14 -27.32
C ARG A 71 3.13 -8.07 -26.55
N GLU A 72 3.34 -6.89 -27.13
CA GLU A 72 4.00 -5.77 -26.42
C GLU A 72 3.17 -5.34 -25.21
N LEU A 73 1.86 -5.21 -25.41
CA LEU A 73 0.92 -4.84 -24.36
C LEU A 73 0.95 -5.84 -23.21
N ARG A 74 0.97 -7.13 -23.54
CA ARG A 74 1.14 -8.20 -22.57
C ARG A 74 2.43 -8.04 -21.76
N SER A 75 3.58 -7.84 -22.42
CA SER A 75 4.86 -7.72 -21.71
C SER A 75 4.85 -6.59 -20.68
N ARG A 76 4.14 -5.48 -20.97
CA ARG A 76 3.96 -4.38 -20.02
C ARG A 76 3.04 -4.76 -18.86
N MET A 77 1.91 -5.42 -19.15
CA MET A 77 0.98 -5.90 -18.13
C MET A 77 1.65 -6.89 -17.18
N ASP A 78 2.45 -7.82 -17.71
CA ASP A 78 3.19 -8.81 -16.92
C ASP A 78 4.16 -8.13 -15.93
N LEU A 79 4.83 -7.06 -16.36
CA LEU A 79 5.70 -6.26 -15.50
C LEU A 79 4.92 -5.54 -14.40
N ASP A 80 3.84 -4.82 -14.76
CA ASP A 80 3.02 -4.06 -13.82
C ASP A 80 2.41 -4.98 -12.74
N VAL A 81 1.97 -6.17 -13.15
CA VAL A 81 1.41 -7.20 -12.29
C VAL A 81 2.46 -7.77 -11.33
N ALA A 82 3.66 -8.10 -11.82
CA ALA A 82 4.76 -8.61 -10.99
C ALA A 82 5.23 -7.58 -9.95
N LEU A 83 5.31 -6.31 -10.35
CA LEU A 83 5.61 -5.20 -9.45
C LEU A 83 4.52 -5.02 -8.40
N SER A 84 3.24 -5.11 -8.81
CA SER A 84 2.09 -4.99 -7.89
C SER A 84 2.13 -6.06 -6.82
N LEU A 85 2.39 -7.31 -7.20
CA LEU A 85 2.51 -8.42 -6.26
C LEU A 85 3.66 -8.20 -5.26
N THR A 86 4.81 -7.74 -5.74
CA THR A 86 5.98 -7.44 -4.90
C THR A 86 5.64 -6.35 -3.89
N LYS A 87 5.03 -5.26 -4.34
CA LYS A 87 4.60 -4.16 -3.47
C LYS A 87 3.56 -4.59 -2.46
N ALA A 88 2.57 -5.39 -2.86
CA ALA A 88 1.56 -5.89 -1.93
C ALA A 88 2.16 -6.78 -0.83
N LYS A 89 3.13 -7.65 -1.18
CA LYS A 89 3.88 -8.46 -0.20
C LYS A 89 4.65 -7.57 0.78
N HIS A 90 5.27 -6.49 0.30
CA HIS A 90 5.97 -5.51 1.14
C HIS A 90 5.00 -4.79 2.09
N VAL A 91 3.89 -4.25 1.57
CA VAL A 91 2.86 -3.59 2.38
C VAL A 91 2.35 -4.54 3.46
N LYS A 92 1.99 -5.79 3.11
CA LYS A 92 1.56 -6.81 4.07
C LYS A 92 2.59 -7.01 5.18
N GLY A 93 3.86 -7.25 4.82
CA GLY A 93 4.91 -7.54 5.80
C GLY A 93 5.13 -6.39 6.79
N ARG A 94 5.11 -5.15 6.29
CA ARG A 94 5.28 -3.94 7.09
C ARG A 94 4.07 -3.64 7.95
N LEU A 95 2.86 -3.80 7.41
CA LEU A 95 1.63 -3.64 8.16
C LEU A 95 1.55 -4.66 9.31
N ALA A 96 1.95 -5.91 9.06
CA ALA A 96 2.07 -6.94 10.11
C ALA A 96 3.13 -6.59 11.17
N ALA A 97 4.20 -5.89 10.80
CA ALA A 97 5.18 -5.38 11.76
C ALA A 97 4.61 -4.23 12.59
N LEU A 98 3.90 -3.28 11.96
CA LEU A 98 3.20 -2.18 12.64
C LEU A 98 2.14 -2.69 13.63
N HIS A 99 1.36 -3.70 13.26
CA HIS A 99 0.41 -4.35 14.18
C HIS A 99 1.10 -4.94 15.40
N ARG A 100 2.20 -5.68 15.20
CA ARG A 100 3.01 -6.25 16.30
C ARG A 100 3.62 -5.17 17.18
N ALA A 101 4.12 -4.09 16.57
CA ALA A 101 4.68 -2.95 17.30
C ALA A 101 3.60 -2.29 18.16
N ASN A 102 2.40 -2.05 17.62
CA ASN A 102 1.29 -1.49 18.40
C ASN A 102 0.91 -2.37 19.59
N GLN A 103 0.83 -3.70 19.39
CA GLN A 103 0.55 -4.64 20.49
C GLN A 103 1.64 -4.61 21.58
N ALA A 104 2.91 -4.51 21.20
CA ALA A 104 4.01 -4.42 22.16
C ALA A 104 3.96 -3.12 23.00
N THR A 105 3.59 -2.01 22.37
CA THR A 105 3.45 -0.69 23.02
C THR A 105 2.36 -0.69 24.11
N LEU A 106 1.34 -1.55 24.03
CA LEU A 106 0.30 -1.67 25.06
C LEU A 106 0.81 -2.10 26.44
N SER A 107 2.00 -2.72 26.50
CA SER A 107 2.62 -3.15 27.76
C SER A 107 3.46 -2.04 28.41
N LEU A 108 3.63 -0.89 27.76
CA LEU A 108 4.41 0.23 28.28
C LEU A 108 3.57 1.13 29.21
N PRO A 109 4.20 1.78 30.21
CA PRO A 109 3.53 2.80 31.03
C PRO A 109 2.89 3.89 30.16
N ASP A 110 1.70 4.35 30.54
CA ASP A 110 0.90 5.39 29.85
C ASP A 110 0.49 5.08 28.39
N CYS A 111 0.78 3.88 27.89
CA CYS A 111 0.48 3.43 26.53
C CYS A 111 -0.54 2.28 26.48
N GLY A 112 -1.23 2.01 27.59
CA GLY A 112 -2.20 0.93 27.69
C GLY A 112 -3.41 1.08 26.73
N PRO A 113 -4.27 0.05 26.67
CA PRO A 113 -5.45 0.05 25.80
C PRO A 113 -6.32 1.28 25.99
N GLY A 114 -6.68 1.94 24.90
CA GLY A 114 -7.51 3.15 24.89
C GLY A 114 -6.77 4.44 25.25
N SER A 115 -5.45 4.41 25.48
CA SER A 115 -4.61 5.61 25.61
C SER A 115 -4.62 6.45 24.33
N TYR A 116 -4.21 7.72 24.41
CA TYR A 116 -4.06 8.56 23.22
C TYR A 116 -3.08 7.95 22.21
N SER A 117 -1.93 7.47 22.69
CA SER A 117 -0.93 6.78 21.87
C SER A 117 -1.51 5.56 21.16
N ASP A 118 -2.19 4.69 21.90
CA ASP A 118 -2.86 3.51 21.33
C ASP A 118 -3.91 3.89 20.27
N ARG A 119 -4.82 4.83 20.58
CA ARG A 119 -5.84 5.29 19.62
C ARG A 119 -5.23 5.84 18.35
N THR A 120 -4.23 6.70 18.45
CA THR A 120 -3.57 7.29 17.28
C THR A 120 -2.86 6.23 16.45
N ARG A 121 -2.09 5.34 17.08
CA ARG A 121 -1.37 4.27 16.38
C ARG A 121 -2.32 3.26 15.73
N THR A 122 -3.40 2.90 16.41
CA THR A 122 -4.44 2.01 15.91
C THR A 122 -5.22 2.64 14.75
N ALA A 123 -5.56 3.93 14.84
CA ALA A 123 -6.20 4.66 13.74
C ALA A 123 -5.31 4.72 12.48
N LEU A 124 -4.00 4.97 12.64
CA LEU A 124 -3.06 4.99 11.50
C LEU A 124 -2.94 3.62 10.83
N VAL A 125 -2.73 2.57 11.61
CA VAL A 125 -2.61 1.21 11.09
C VAL A 125 -3.94 0.77 10.45
N GLY A 126 -5.07 1.10 11.06
CA GLY A 126 -6.40 0.84 10.50
C GLY A 126 -6.64 1.57 9.17
N ALA A 127 -6.19 2.82 9.04
CA ALA A 127 -6.27 3.56 7.78
C ALA A 127 -5.45 2.92 6.66
N LEU A 128 -4.20 2.52 6.95
CA LEU A 128 -3.34 1.81 5.99
C LEU A 128 -3.95 0.47 5.56
N THR A 129 -4.54 -0.25 6.52
CA THR A 129 -5.26 -1.50 6.28
C THR A 129 -6.47 -1.30 5.36
N LYS A 130 -7.29 -0.27 5.62
CA LYS A 130 -8.44 0.09 4.77
C LYS A 130 -8.00 0.42 3.35
N ASN A 131 -6.92 1.20 3.18
CA ASN A 131 -6.35 1.52 1.88
C ASN A 131 -5.86 0.29 1.13
N LEU A 132 -5.16 -0.64 1.82
CA LEU A 132 -4.75 -1.90 1.19
C LEU A 132 -5.96 -2.70 0.72
N ARG A 133 -7.01 -2.83 1.55
CA ARG A 133 -8.26 -3.50 1.16
C ARG A 133 -8.90 -2.87 -0.07
N GLN A 134 -8.94 -1.54 -0.14
CA GLN A 134 -9.48 -0.82 -1.29
C GLN A 134 -8.65 -1.06 -2.56
N SER A 135 -7.32 -1.01 -2.47
CA SER A 135 -6.42 -1.34 -3.58
C SER A 135 -6.70 -2.75 -4.12
N MET A 136 -6.85 -3.74 -3.23
CA MET A 136 -7.19 -5.11 -3.63
C MET A 136 -8.56 -5.23 -4.31
N ALA A 137 -9.56 -4.51 -3.81
CA ALA A 137 -10.88 -4.48 -4.44
C ALA A 137 -10.80 -3.91 -5.87
N SER A 138 -10.01 -2.85 -6.09
CA SER A 138 -9.78 -2.29 -7.42
C SER A 138 -9.11 -3.29 -8.37
N PHE A 139 -8.04 -3.97 -7.92
CA PHE A 139 -7.39 -5.02 -8.72
C PHE A 139 -8.32 -6.19 -9.05
N ASN A 140 -9.16 -6.65 -8.11
CA ASN A 140 -10.15 -7.70 -8.37
C ASN A 140 -11.19 -7.26 -9.40
N LYS A 141 -11.68 -6.02 -9.31
CA LYS A 141 -12.61 -5.46 -10.29
C LYS A 141 -11.98 -5.41 -11.68
N LEU A 142 -10.70 -4.99 -11.77
CA LEU A 142 -9.97 -4.99 -13.03
C LEU A 142 -9.81 -6.40 -13.60
N ARG A 143 -9.55 -7.43 -12.75
CA ARG A 143 -9.54 -8.84 -13.18
C ARG A 143 -10.84 -9.24 -13.87
N GLU A 144 -11.96 -8.98 -13.20
CA GLU A 144 -13.29 -9.36 -13.68
C GLU A 144 -13.60 -8.67 -15.01
N GLN A 145 -13.22 -7.41 -15.13
CA GLN A 145 -13.34 -6.66 -16.37
C GLN A 145 -12.50 -7.28 -17.50
N ILE A 146 -11.22 -7.59 -17.25
CA ILE A 146 -10.33 -8.21 -18.24
C ILE A 146 -10.85 -9.59 -18.65
N SER A 147 -11.34 -10.38 -17.68
CA SER A 147 -11.95 -11.69 -17.92
C SER A 147 -13.16 -11.61 -18.82
N TYR A 148 -14.05 -10.66 -18.54
CA TYR A 148 -15.26 -10.44 -19.33
C TYR A 148 -14.91 -10.02 -20.77
N GLU A 149 -13.98 -9.09 -20.92
CA GLU A 149 -13.54 -8.57 -22.22
C GLU A 149 -12.81 -9.63 -23.06
N TYR A 150 -12.01 -10.48 -22.41
CA TYR A 150 -11.38 -11.62 -23.07
C TYR A 150 -12.42 -12.61 -23.59
N ARG A 151 -13.40 -12.97 -22.75
CA ARG A 151 -14.51 -13.87 -23.11
C ARG A 151 -15.29 -13.38 -24.33
N ASP A 152 -15.64 -12.09 -24.32
CA ASP A 152 -16.32 -11.42 -25.42
C ASP A 152 -15.47 -11.39 -26.71
N THR A 153 -14.15 -11.18 -26.58
CA THR A 153 -13.22 -11.24 -27.72
C THR A 153 -13.17 -12.63 -28.34
N VAL A 154 -13.04 -13.68 -27.52
CA VAL A 154 -13.02 -15.08 -27.97
C VAL A 154 -14.32 -15.41 -28.71
N GLN A 155 -15.48 -15.05 -28.16
CA GLN A 155 -16.77 -15.30 -28.79
C GLN A 155 -16.89 -14.63 -30.16
N ARG A 156 -16.52 -13.34 -30.26
CA ARG A 156 -16.57 -12.60 -31.54
C ARG A 156 -15.64 -13.20 -32.60
N ARG A 157 -14.44 -13.60 -32.20
CA ARG A 157 -13.46 -14.22 -33.12
C ARG A 157 -13.90 -15.60 -33.55
N TYR A 158 -14.47 -16.39 -32.65
CA TYR A 158 -15.06 -17.68 -32.99
C TYR A 158 -16.16 -17.50 -34.05
N TYR A 159 -17.11 -16.59 -33.84
CA TYR A 159 -18.17 -16.31 -34.81
C TYR A 159 -17.62 -15.83 -36.16
N ALA A 160 -16.64 -14.93 -36.15
CA ALA A 160 -16.03 -14.40 -37.38
C ALA A 160 -15.36 -15.48 -38.24
N VAL A 161 -14.88 -16.56 -37.61
CA VAL A 161 -14.17 -17.66 -38.28
C VAL A 161 -15.11 -18.82 -38.62
N THR A 162 -16.08 -19.14 -37.76
CA THR A 162 -16.96 -20.31 -37.92
C THR A 162 -18.32 -19.98 -38.53
N GLY A 163 -18.76 -18.73 -38.44
CA GLY A 163 -20.12 -18.30 -38.79
C GLY A 163 -21.19 -18.69 -37.76
N GLU A 164 -20.83 -19.39 -36.69
CA GLU A 164 -21.75 -19.88 -35.66
C GLU A 164 -21.44 -19.25 -34.30
N ASN A 165 -22.47 -19.03 -33.48
CA ASN A 165 -22.25 -18.59 -32.11
C ASN A 165 -21.84 -19.79 -31.25
N PRO A 166 -20.72 -19.73 -30.52
CA PRO A 166 -20.32 -20.81 -29.63
C PRO A 166 -21.26 -20.86 -28.42
N ASP A 167 -21.50 -22.06 -27.90
CA ASP A 167 -22.15 -22.22 -26.60
C ASP A 167 -21.20 -21.87 -25.46
N GLN A 168 -21.74 -21.80 -24.24
CA GLN A 168 -20.98 -21.40 -23.06
C GLN A 168 -19.82 -22.36 -22.77
N GLU A 169 -20.05 -23.66 -22.96
CA GLU A 169 -19.08 -24.72 -22.70
C GLU A 169 -17.90 -24.65 -23.67
N THR A 170 -18.16 -24.35 -24.96
CA THR A 170 -17.12 -24.15 -25.98
C THR A 170 -16.26 -22.94 -25.64
N ILE A 171 -16.87 -21.83 -25.20
CA ILE A 171 -16.11 -20.65 -24.79
C ILE A 171 -15.24 -20.96 -23.56
N ASP A 172 -15.79 -21.63 -22.55
CA ASP A 172 -15.03 -22.00 -21.34
C ASP A 172 -13.89 -22.97 -21.65
N LEU A 173 -14.09 -23.90 -22.59
CA LEU A 173 -13.04 -24.78 -23.08
C LEU A 173 -11.92 -23.98 -23.76
N LEU A 174 -12.25 -23.06 -24.67
CA LEU A 174 -11.27 -22.20 -25.36
C LEU A 174 -10.48 -21.33 -24.37
N ILE A 175 -11.15 -20.81 -23.34
CA ILE A 175 -10.53 -19.98 -22.31
C ILE A 175 -9.63 -20.81 -21.40
N SER A 176 -10.02 -22.04 -21.04
CA SER A 176 -9.29 -22.86 -20.06
C SER A 176 -8.12 -23.64 -20.67
N THR A 177 -8.29 -24.21 -21.87
CA THR A 177 -7.26 -25.04 -22.51
C THR A 177 -6.28 -24.21 -23.33
N GLY A 178 -6.71 -23.05 -23.83
CA GLY A 178 -5.95 -22.27 -24.82
C GLY A 178 -5.82 -22.97 -26.17
N GLU A 179 -6.48 -24.12 -26.38
CA GLU A 179 -6.46 -24.93 -27.61
C GLU A 179 -7.34 -24.33 -28.71
N SER A 180 -7.15 -23.05 -28.96
CA SER A 180 -7.85 -22.30 -30.01
C SER A 180 -7.57 -22.92 -31.38
N GLU A 181 -6.36 -23.43 -31.60
CA GLU A 181 -5.91 -23.94 -32.88
C GLU A 181 -6.62 -25.24 -33.30
N THR A 182 -6.86 -26.18 -32.37
CA THR A 182 -7.53 -27.46 -32.67
C THR A 182 -9.01 -27.27 -32.94
N LEU A 183 -9.65 -26.35 -32.21
CA LEU A 183 -11.07 -26.04 -32.35
C LEU A 183 -11.36 -25.17 -33.59
N LEU A 184 -10.52 -24.16 -33.86
CA LEU A 184 -10.66 -23.31 -35.04
C LEU A 184 -10.11 -23.97 -36.32
N GLN A 185 -9.34 -25.07 -36.21
CA GLN A 185 -8.86 -25.85 -37.37
C GLN A 185 -9.98 -26.37 -38.27
N LYS A 186 -11.16 -26.65 -37.69
CA LYS A 186 -12.34 -27.09 -38.45
C LYS A 186 -12.87 -26.00 -39.39
N ALA A 187 -12.71 -24.73 -39.03
CA ALA A 187 -13.18 -23.59 -39.80
C ALA A 187 -12.20 -23.16 -40.93
N ILE A 188 -10.93 -23.60 -40.85
CA ILE A 188 -9.89 -23.35 -41.88
C ILE A 188 -10.28 -23.92 -43.25
N GLN A 189 -11.19 -24.90 -43.32
CA GLN A 189 -11.63 -25.48 -44.59
C GLN A 189 -12.53 -24.54 -45.42
N GLN A 190 -13.16 -23.52 -44.81
CA GLN A 190 -14.18 -22.69 -45.48
C GLN A 190 -13.74 -21.23 -45.73
N GLN A 191 -12.79 -20.69 -44.97
CA GLN A 191 -12.41 -19.27 -45.01
C GLN A 191 -10.88 -19.10 -45.11
N GLY A 192 -10.42 -18.13 -45.90
CA GLY A 192 -9.00 -17.98 -46.30
C GLY A 192 -7.98 -18.13 -45.17
N ARG A 193 -7.00 -19.03 -45.37
CA ARG A 193 -6.01 -19.51 -44.38
C ARG A 193 -5.28 -18.42 -43.59
N ALA A 194 -4.97 -17.27 -44.20
CA ALA A 194 -4.16 -16.22 -43.56
C ALA A 194 -4.92 -15.49 -42.44
N SER A 195 -6.19 -15.11 -42.66
CA SER A 195 -6.99 -14.36 -41.68
C SER A 195 -7.34 -15.18 -40.43
N VAL A 196 -7.44 -16.51 -40.59
CA VAL A 196 -7.73 -17.43 -39.49
C VAL A 196 -6.51 -17.62 -38.59
N MET A 197 -5.31 -17.67 -39.16
CA MET A 197 -4.07 -17.81 -38.39
C MET A 197 -3.77 -16.59 -37.52
N ASP A 198 -3.96 -15.39 -38.06
CA ASP A 198 -3.82 -14.15 -37.29
C ASP A 198 -4.82 -14.09 -36.12
N THR A 199 -6.04 -14.59 -36.34
CA THR A 199 -7.09 -14.68 -35.32
C THR A 199 -6.72 -15.68 -34.20
N ILE A 200 -6.24 -16.87 -34.57
CA ILE A 200 -5.78 -17.87 -33.60
C ILE A 200 -4.62 -17.30 -32.77
N GLN A 201 -3.67 -16.64 -33.42
CA GLN A 201 -2.53 -16.02 -32.74
C GLN A 201 -2.98 -14.90 -31.79
N GLU A 202 -3.93 -14.04 -32.20
CA GLU A 202 -4.51 -13.02 -31.32
C GLU A 202 -5.14 -13.65 -30.07
N ILE A 203 -5.94 -14.72 -30.24
CA ILE A 203 -6.57 -15.42 -29.11
C ILE A 203 -5.52 -16.02 -28.18
N GLN A 204 -4.49 -16.68 -28.72
CA GLN A 204 -3.42 -17.29 -27.91
C GLN A 204 -2.63 -16.25 -27.10
N GLU A 205 -2.29 -15.12 -27.71
CA GLU A 205 -1.57 -14.04 -27.00
C GLU A 205 -2.43 -13.46 -25.88
N ARG A 206 -3.72 -13.20 -26.15
CA ARG A 206 -4.68 -12.73 -25.14
C ARG A 206 -4.95 -13.77 -24.03
N HIS A 207 -5.02 -15.05 -24.37
CA HIS A 207 -5.19 -16.15 -23.41
C HIS A 207 -4.09 -16.14 -22.36
N GLY A 208 -2.83 -16.06 -22.79
CA GLY A 208 -1.75 -16.09 -21.82
C GLY A 208 -1.65 -14.80 -20.99
N THR A 209 -2.02 -13.62 -21.53
CA THR A 209 -2.17 -12.40 -20.72
C THR A 209 -3.21 -12.60 -19.62
N MET A 210 -4.37 -13.17 -19.98
CA MET A 210 -5.44 -13.48 -19.04
C MET A 210 -4.96 -14.45 -17.94
N LYS A 211 -4.26 -15.51 -18.32
CA LYS A 211 -3.74 -16.51 -17.38
C LYS A 211 -2.75 -15.93 -16.37
N GLU A 212 -1.86 -15.04 -16.80
CA GLU A 212 -0.90 -14.39 -15.90
C GLU A 212 -1.58 -13.42 -14.93
N ILE A 213 -2.58 -12.68 -15.41
CA ILE A 213 -3.39 -11.79 -14.59
C ILE A 213 -4.19 -12.59 -13.55
N GLU A 214 -4.82 -13.69 -13.96
CA GLU A 214 -5.54 -14.59 -13.04
C GLU A 214 -4.61 -15.15 -11.96
N ARG A 215 -3.46 -15.69 -12.37
CA ARG A 215 -2.47 -16.24 -11.44
C ARG A 215 -2.03 -15.19 -10.43
N SER A 216 -1.61 -14.03 -10.91
CA SER A 216 -1.01 -13.02 -10.06
C SER A 216 -2.03 -12.33 -9.16
N LEU A 217 -3.26 -12.15 -9.63
CA LEU A 217 -4.35 -11.64 -8.79
C LEU A 217 -4.86 -12.69 -7.81
N HIS A 218 -4.74 -13.98 -8.13
CA HIS A 218 -4.93 -15.04 -7.14
C HIS A 218 -3.85 -14.97 -6.05
N GLU A 219 -2.58 -14.81 -6.41
CA GLU A 219 -1.49 -14.61 -5.44
C GLU A 219 -1.71 -13.34 -4.60
N LEU A 220 -2.18 -12.26 -5.23
CA LEU A 220 -2.53 -11.01 -4.56
C LEU A 220 -3.70 -11.19 -3.57
N HIS A 221 -4.71 -11.97 -3.96
CA HIS A 221 -5.83 -12.33 -3.10
C HIS A 221 -5.38 -13.17 -1.90
N GLN A 222 -4.45 -14.10 -2.08
CA GLN A 222 -3.85 -14.87 -0.98
C GLN A 222 -3.11 -13.96 0.01
N VAL A 223 -2.32 -13.00 -0.47
CA VAL A 223 -1.67 -11.98 0.37
C VAL A 223 -2.70 -11.24 1.25
N PHE A 224 -3.88 -10.94 0.69
CA PHE A 224 -4.97 -10.29 1.42
C PHE A 224 -5.68 -11.22 2.42
N MET A 225 -5.96 -12.47 2.06
CA MET A 225 -6.56 -13.45 2.98
C MET A 225 -5.68 -13.68 4.22
N ASP A 226 -4.36 -13.75 4.01
CA ASP A 226 -3.42 -13.84 5.12
C ASP A 226 -3.42 -12.58 6.01
N MET A 227 -3.74 -11.42 5.43
CA MET A 227 -3.90 -10.18 6.18
C MET A 227 -5.24 -10.13 6.93
N ALA A 228 -6.32 -10.72 6.39
CA ALA A 228 -7.63 -10.73 7.04
C ALA A 228 -7.59 -11.32 8.47
N VAL A 229 -6.70 -12.29 8.70
CA VAL A 229 -6.42 -12.85 10.03
C VAL A 229 -5.82 -11.81 11.00
N LEU A 230 -4.95 -10.93 10.51
CA LEU A 230 -4.36 -9.84 11.30
C LEU A 230 -5.40 -8.75 11.63
N ILE A 231 -6.36 -8.53 10.72
CA ILE A 231 -7.42 -7.51 10.85
C ILE A 231 -8.49 -7.95 11.83
N GLN A 232 -8.82 -9.25 11.88
CA GLN A 232 -9.84 -9.79 12.79
C GLN A 232 -9.52 -9.54 14.28
N HIS A 233 -8.25 -9.35 14.63
CA HIS A 233 -7.82 -9.02 15.98
C HIS A 233 -7.98 -7.52 16.35
N GLN A 234 -8.24 -6.63 15.37
CA GLN A 234 -8.42 -5.20 15.60
C GLN A 234 -9.87 -4.74 15.74
N GLY A 235 -10.85 -5.64 15.65
CA GLY A 235 -12.21 -5.48 16.17
C GLY A 235 -12.99 -4.20 15.81
N GLU A 236 -13.89 -4.34 14.82
CA GLU A 236 -15.21 -3.67 14.66
C GLU A 236 -15.35 -2.13 14.61
N HIS A 237 -14.38 -1.32 15.04
CA HIS A 237 -14.44 0.15 14.91
C HIS A 237 -13.68 0.68 13.68
N LEU A 238 -13.76 0.02 12.53
CA LEU A 238 -13.19 0.58 11.27
C LEU A 238 -13.99 1.78 10.73
N ASP A 239 -15.23 1.97 11.17
CA ASP A 239 -16.11 3.04 10.69
C ASP A 239 -15.93 4.38 11.45
N ASP A 240 -15.45 4.36 12.70
CA ASP A 240 -15.09 5.59 13.46
C ASP A 240 -13.70 6.13 13.08
N ILE A 241 -12.98 5.42 12.20
CA ILE A 241 -11.60 5.74 11.82
C ILE A 241 -11.53 7.07 11.10
N GLU A 242 -12.51 7.47 10.28
CA GLU A 242 -12.41 8.63 9.41
C GLU A 242 -12.10 9.93 10.16
N SER A 243 -12.76 10.16 11.30
CA SER A 243 -12.49 11.32 12.17
C SER A 243 -11.10 11.28 12.82
N HIS A 244 -10.61 10.08 13.13
CA HIS A 244 -9.30 9.86 13.73
C HIS A 244 -8.17 9.79 12.69
N VAL A 245 -8.44 9.48 11.42
CA VAL A 245 -7.45 9.47 10.34
C VAL A 245 -7.00 10.87 10.02
N GLU A 246 -7.91 11.84 9.84
CA GLU A 246 -7.50 13.21 9.52
C GLU A 246 -6.60 13.78 10.62
N LEU A 247 -7.00 13.58 11.88
CA LEU A 247 -6.23 13.99 13.03
C LEU A 247 -4.87 13.28 13.07
N ALA A 248 -4.84 11.96 12.88
CA ALA A 248 -3.63 11.17 12.93
C ALA A 248 -2.70 11.43 11.73
N ASN A 249 -3.23 11.69 10.53
CA ASN A 249 -2.46 12.01 9.34
C ASN A 249 -1.84 13.43 9.45
N SER A 250 -2.56 14.37 10.08
CA SER A 250 -1.99 15.65 10.47
C SER A 250 -0.91 15.50 11.55
N PHE A 251 -1.10 14.58 12.50
CA PHE A 251 -0.15 14.27 13.56
C PHE A 251 1.11 13.58 13.01
N VAL A 252 0.99 12.68 12.02
CA VAL A 252 2.12 12.08 11.31
C VAL A 252 2.88 13.16 10.54
N SER A 253 2.18 13.99 9.75
CA SER A 253 2.83 15.06 8.97
C SER A 253 3.59 16.04 9.86
N LYS A 254 2.94 16.52 10.93
CA LYS A 254 3.57 17.42 11.90
C LYS A 254 4.65 16.71 12.70
N GLY A 255 4.43 15.48 13.13
CA GLY A 255 5.37 14.65 13.86
C GLY A 255 6.66 14.43 13.07
N VAL A 256 6.57 14.04 11.81
CA VAL A 256 7.73 13.89 10.91
C VAL A 256 8.48 15.21 10.73
N GLN A 257 7.77 16.35 10.57
CA GLN A 257 8.42 17.66 10.48
C GLN A 257 9.11 18.06 11.78
N HIS A 258 8.44 17.91 12.92
CA HIS A 258 9.04 18.19 14.24
C HIS A 258 10.23 17.29 14.52
N LEU A 259 10.17 16.01 14.13
CA LEU A 259 11.27 15.06 14.27
C LEU A 259 12.44 15.41 13.35
N GLN A 260 12.20 15.86 12.11
CA GLN A 260 13.26 16.38 11.24
C GLN A 260 13.95 17.61 11.85
N VAL A 261 13.17 18.52 12.45
CA VAL A 261 13.72 19.67 13.17
C VAL A 261 14.54 19.22 14.37
N VAL A 262 14.03 18.29 15.20
CA VAL A 262 14.73 17.75 16.37
C VAL A 262 16.02 17.01 15.97
N ARG A 263 16.00 16.21 14.90
CA ARG A 263 17.18 15.53 14.36
C ARG A 263 18.24 16.51 13.87
N ASN A 264 17.82 17.57 13.18
CA ASN A 264 18.72 18.66 12.78
C ASN A 264 19.25 19.41 13.99
N HIS A 265 18.42 19.63 15.02
CA HIS A 265 18.84 20.25 16.26
C HIS A 265 19.87 19.38 16.99
N GLN A 266 19.60 18.08 17.23
CA GLN A 266 20.54 17.15 17.85
C GLN A 266 21.89 17.08 17.11
N LYS A 267 21.87 17.03 15.77
CA LYS A 267 23.10 17.08 14.96
C LYS A 267 23.87 18.38 15.20
N ASN A 268 23.17 19.51 15.29
CA ASN A 268 23.78 20.82 15.47
C ASN A 268 24.29 21.02 16.91
N THR A 269 23.56 20.54 17.91
CA THR A 269 23.95 20.58 19.33
C THR A 269 25.19 19.75 19.59
N ARG A 270 25.35 18.57 18.97
CA ARG A 270 26.59 17.77 19.10
C ARG A 270 27.85 18.53 18.67
N ASN A 271 27.75 19.35 17.63
CA ASN A 271 28.86 20.17 17.16
C ASN A 271 29.14 21.31 18.16
N PHE A 272 28.09 21.98 18.64
CA PHE A 272 28.21 23.11 19.58
C PHE A 272 28.69 22.69 20.98
N THR A 273 28.23 21.55 21.50
CA THR A 273 28.67 20.98 22.78
C THR A 273 30.16 20.61 22.73
N CYS A 274 30.65 20.08 21.60
CA CYS A 274 32.07 19.79 21.44
C CYS A 274 32.92 21.07 21.53
N PHE A 275 32.51 22.15 20.84
CA PHE A 275 33.18 23.45 20.94
C PHE A 275 33.13 24.05 22.35
N ALA A 276 32.00 23.96 23.05
CA ALA A 276 31.84 24.47 24.40
C ALA A 276 32.73 23.74 25.42
N VAL A 277 32.84 22.41 25.33
CA VAL A 277 33.72 21.60 26.18
C VAL A 277 35.19 21.91 25.91
N LEU A 278 35.57 22.10 24.64
CA LEU A 278 36.94 22.44 24.25
C LEU A 278 37.34 23.83 24.78
N LEU A 279 36.44 24.81 24.70
CA LEU A 279 36.63 26.15 25.29
C LEU A 279 36.79 26.06 26.81
N PHE A 280 35.94 25.29 27.49
CA PHE A 280 36.02 25.11 28.96
C PHE A 280 37.37 24.50 29.41
N ILE A 281 37.90 23.53 28.66
CA ILE A 281 39.22 22.94 28.93
C ILE A 281 40.32 23.99 28.76
N ILE A 282 40.26 24.82 27.72
CA ILE A 282 41.24 25.90 27.49
C ILE A 282 41.23 26.90 28.66
N VAL A 283 40.04 27.28 29.15
CA VAL A 283 39.89 28.19 30.29
C VAL A 283 40.50 27.58 31.56
N LEU A 284 40.28 26.29 31.82
CA LEU A 284 40.89 25.61 32.96
C LEU A 284 42.43 25.58 32.87
N VAL A 285 42.99 25.29 31.69
CA VAL A 285 44.45 25.25 31.49
C VAL A 285 45.10 26.62 31.67
N ILE A 286 44.39 27.72 31.39
CA ILE A 286 44.92 29.08 31.55
C ILE A 286 44.74 29.59 32.99
N ILE A 287 43.57 29.36 33.61
CA ILE A 287 43.24 29.92 34.93
C ILE A 287 43.93 29.15 36.06
N LEU A 288 43.98 27.82 36.00
CA LEU A 288 44.59 26.99 37.04
C LEU A 288 46.05 27.37 37.35
N PRO A 289 46.97 27.56 36.37
CA PRO A 289 48.35 27.93 36.67
C PRO A 289 48.49 29.37 37.19
N ILE A 290 47.55 30.28 36.90
CA ILE A 290 47.58 31.64 37.45
C ILE A 290 47.18 31.64 38.93
N VAL A 291 46.16 30.84 39.29
CA VAL A 291 45.69 30.71 40.68
C VAL A 291 46.69 29.94 41.55
N PHE A 292 47.35 28.90 41.02
CA PHE A 292 48.34 28.13 41.78
C PHE A 292 49.73 28.78 41.89
N ARG A 293 50.00 29.82 41.09
CA ARG A 293 51.28 30.54 41.08
C ARG A 293 51.26 31.84 41.88
N ASN A 294 50.11 32.19 42.44
CA ASN A 294 49.90 33.35 43.33
C ASN A 294 49.66 32.87 44.76
#